data_AF-A0A7S2Q2P1-F1
#
_entry.id   AF-A0A7S2Q2P1-F1
#
_cell.length_a   1.000
_cell.length_b   1.000
_cell.length_c   1.000
_cell.angle_alpha   90.00
_cell.angle_beta   90.00
_cell.angle_gamma   90.00
#
_symmetry.space_group_name_H-M   'P 1'
#
loop_
_entity.id
_entity.type
_entity.pdbx_description
1 polymer ?
#
loop_
_entity_poly.entity_id
_entity_poly.type
_entity_poly.pdbx_seq_one_letter_code
_entity_poly.pdbx_strand_id
1 'polypeptide(L)'
;MTIHLFHHKQICKEAAKPTVNDAPDPDPSNRTSITSSSDEDDDFPHAKETFFHTSRIKDSIAVQKHHGTNDCEVHEENPHLQDFMIPHHSVHVRRLDDEEEDAVTVTIAETAAEQPVNAAAAATTRRSCLRPETKTSYYNRPKTEKSKRRIHFGDVFVRDYEMILGDNPCVTYGPPVTLDWDYVEFNPLPVDEYEFHHPPRRTIREMGMNYYRRKELLTLAGHSEEELKMAKKEVKKCKSNRYMTRQLASYPVVKMQATIESALRKCRRLLKDDHWKTERHLFVQ
;
A
#
# COMPACT_ATOMS: atom_id res chain seq x y z
N MET A 1 -32.42 5.15 -31.25
CA MET A 1 -31.60 4.94 -30.05
C MET A 1 -30.46 5.94 -30.14
N THR A 2 -30.58 7.03 -29.39
CA THR A 2 -29.73 8.22 -29.51
C THR A 2 -28.59 8.07 -28.50
N ILE A 3 -27.37 7.92 -29.00
CA ILE A 3 -26.17 7.81 -28.19
C ILE A 3 -25.85 9.21 -27.64
N HIS A 4 -26.07 9.41 -26.34
CA HIS A 4 -25.61 10.62 -25.65
C HIS A 4 -24.10 10.49 -25.42
N LEU A 5 -23.30 11.17 -26.25
CA LEU A 5 -21.90 11.45 -25.96
C LEU A 5 -21.84 12.33 -24.70
N PHE A 6 -21.43 11.76 -23.57
CA PHE A 6 -21.06 12.51 -22.39
C PHE A 6 -19.69 13.16 -22.65
N HIS A 7 -19.71 14.43 -23.03
CA HIS A 7 -18.52 15.27 -23.02
C HIS A 7 -18.01 15.38 -21.58
N HIS A 8 -16.83 14.82 -21.34
CA HIS A 8 -16.05 14.97 -20.12
C HIS A 8 -15.73 16.46 -19.91
N LYS A 9 -16.52 17.14 -19.08
CA LYS A 9 -16.25 18.51 -18.64
C LYS A 9 -14.95 18.51 -17.84
N GLN A 10 -13.89 19.00 -18.45
CA GLN A 10 -12.73 19.55 -17.77
C GLN A 10 -13.22 20.62 -16.78
N ILE A 11 -13.20 20.31 -15.49
CA ILE A 11 -13.33 21.31 -14.43
C ILE A 11 -11.98 22.02 -14.37
N CYS A 12 -11.78 22.99 -15.27
CA CYS A 12 -10.74 23.99 -15.10
C CYS A 12 -11.13 24.85 -13.90
N LYS A 13 -10.48 24.62 -12.76
CA LYS A 13 -10.45 25.60 -11.66
C LYS A 13 -9.76 26.85 -12.20
N GLU A 14 -10.53 27.85 -12.61
CA GLU A 14 -10.05 29.20 -12.86
C GLU A 14 -9.50 29.76 -11.54
N ALA A 15 -8.18 29.73 -11.39
CA ALA A 15 -7.50 30.49 -10.35
C ALA A 15 -7.68 31.98 -10.64
N ALA A 16 -8.43 32.66 -9.78
CA ALA A 16 -8.58 34.10 -9.78
C ALA A 16 -7.19 34.75 -9.71
N LYS A 17 -6.84 35.54 -10.72
CA LYS A 17 -5.64 36.38 -10.72
C LYS A 17 -5.77 37.41 -9.59
N PRO A 18 -4.80 37.54 -8.67
CA PRO A 18 -4.79 38.65 -7.74
C PRO A 18 -4.63 39.95 -8.53
N THR A 19 -5.58 40.87 -8.33
CA THR A 19 -5.50 42.26 -8.76
C THR A 19 -4.26 42.91 -8.14
N VAL A 20 -3.30 43.23 -9.00
CA VAL A 20 -2.12 44.02 -8.67
C VAL A 20 -2.60 45.43 -8.34
N ASN A 21 -2.58 45.80 -7.07
CA ASN A 21 -2.67 47.19 -6.67
C ASN A 21 -1.31 47.85 -6.95
N ASP A 22 -1.32 48.86 -7.81
CA ASP A 22 -0.18 49.73 -8.10
C ASP A 22 0.32 50.40 -6.81
N ALA A 23 1.47 49.95 -6.31
CA ALA A 23 2.22 50.62 -5.26
C ALA A 23 3.31 51.50 -5.90
N PRO A 24 3.56 52.71 -5.36
CA PRO A 24 4.58 53.62 -5.89
C PRO A 24 6.00 53.06 -5.72
N ASP A 25 6.82 53.26 -6.76
CA ASP A 25 8.23 52.86 -6.86
C ASP A 25 9.06 53.24 -5.61
N PRO A 26 9.70 52.28 -4.93
CA PRO A 26 10.70 52.58 -3.92
C PRO A 26 12.06 52.91 -4.55
N ASP A 27 12.53 54.10 -4.19
CA ASP A 27 13.83 54.73 -4.38
C ASP A 27 15.05 53.74 -4.51
N PRO A 28 15.88 53.82 -5.58
CA PRO A 28 16.95 52.84 -5.84
C PRO A 28 18.22 52.97 -4.96
N SER A 29 18.20 53.70 -3.84
CA SER A 29 19.45 54.04 -3.12
C SER A 29 19.75 53.26 -1.84
N ASN A 30 19.08 52.13 -1.55
CA ASN A 30 19.39 51.35 -0.34
C ASN A 30 19.46 49.83 -0.60
N ARG A 31 20.54 49.43 -1.28
CA ARG A 31 20.89 48.02 -1.51
C ARG A 31 21.61 47.47 -0.28
N THR A 32 20.87 47.24 0.81
CA THR A 32 21.36 46.44 1.95
C THR A 32 21.34 44.96 1.56
N SER A 33 22.53 44.39 1.41
CA SER A 33 22.92 42.98 1.58
C SER A 33 21.76 41.98 1.74
N ILE A 34 21.34 41.41 0.60
CA ILE A 34 20.60 40.15 0.57
C ILE A 34 21.49 39.11 1.25
N THR A 35 21.02 38.60 2.39
CA THR A 35 21.50 37.36 2.96
C THR A 35 21.22 36.28 1.92
N SER A 36 22.30 35.84 1.26
CA SER A 36 22.34 34.61 0.50
C SER A 36 21.77 33.50 1.38
N SER A 37 20.53 33.09 1.11
CA SER A 37 20.05 31.79 1.55
C SER A 37 20.93 30.79 0.84
N SER A 38 21.92 30.30 1.58
CA SER A 38 22.67 29.11 1.28
C SER A 38 21.67 27.97 1.08
N ASP A 39 21.16 27.85 -0.15
CA ASP A 39 21.01 26.55 -0.76
C ASP A 39 22.39 25.93 -0.62
N GLU A 40 22.57 25.19 0.48
CA GLU A 40 23.73 24.37 0.66
C GLU A 40 23.77 23.49 -0.57
N ASP A 41 24.71 23.83 -1.46
CA ASP A 41 25.38 22.91 -2.33
C ASP A 41 25.68 21.71 -1.44
N ASP A 42 24.76 20.75 -1.42
CA ASP A 42 24.98 19.37 -0.99
C ASP A 42 26.12 18.93 -1.91
N ASP A 43 27.35 19.26 -1.50
CA ASP A 43 28.63 18.83 -2.02
C ASP A 43 28.69 17.32 -1.73
N PHE A 44 27.78 16.59 -2.39
CA PHE A 44 27.80 15.16 -2.46
C PHE A 44 29.16 14.87 -3.07
N PRO A 45 30.10 14.27 -2.31
CA PRO A 45 31.41 13.95 -2.83
C PRO A 45 31.15 13.22 -4.13
N HIS A 46 31.60 13.79 -5.25
CA HIS A 46 31.35 13.30 -6.61
C HIS A 46 31.29 11.79 -6.52
N ALA A 47 30.06 11.27 -6.52
CA ALA A 47 29.85 9.86 -6.30
C ALA A 47 30.46 9.26 -7.56
N LYS A 48 31.73 8.83 -7.44
CA LYS A 48 32.46 8.05 -8.44
C LYS A 48 31.39 7.19 -9.06
N GLU A 49 31.16 7.42 -10.35
CA GLU A 49 30.03 6.90 -11.12
C GLU A 49 29.34 5.86 -10.28
N THR A 50 28.14 6.16 -9.78
CA THR A 50 27.29 5.08 -9.32
C THR A 50 27.05 4.24 -10.58
N PHE A 51 28.03 3.39 -10.93
CA PHE A 51 27.89 2.02 -11.34
C PHE A 51 26.62 1.67 -10.67
N PHE A 52 25.56 1.64 -11.48
CA PHE A 52 24.28 1.26 -11.01
C PHE A 52 24.59 -0.06 -10.31
N HIS A 53 24.68 0.00 -8.98
CA HIS A 53 24.25 -1.04 -8.11
C HIS A 53 22.74 -1.03 -8.38
N THR A 54 22.33 -1.41 -9.62
CA THR A 54 21.69 -2.70 -9.84
C THR A 54 22.16 -3.52 -8.68
N SER A 55 21.40 -3.38 -7.58
CA SER A 55 21.32 -4.36 -6.55
C SER A 55 21.55 -5.64 -7.30
N ARG A 56 22.67 -6.30 -7.01
CA ARG A 56 22.87 -7.69 -7.39
C ARG A 56 21.75 -8.42 -6.67
N ILE A 57 20.53 -8.26 -7.19
CA ILE A 57 19.45 -9.22 -7.26
C ILE A 57 20.06 -10.30 -8.17
N LYS A 58 21.12 -10.93 -7.64
CA LYS A 58 21.52 -12.28 -7.96
C LYS A 58 20.48 -13.26 -7.41
N ASP A 59 19.50 -12.75 -6.67
CA ASP A 59 18.34 -13.48 -6.21
C ASP A 59 17.27 -13.46 -7.32
N SER A 60 17.08 -14.60 -7.96
CA SER A 60 15.96 -14.99 -8.84
C SER A 60 15.92 -14.56 -10.32
N ILE A 61 16.60 -13.52 -10.81
CA ILE A 61 16.60 -13.24 -12.27
C ILE A 61 17.41 -14.28 -13.07
N ALA A 62 18.39 -14.94 -12.44
CA ALA A 62 19.10 -16.06 -13.06
C ALA A 62 18.26 -17.35 -13.14
N VAL A 63 17.05 -17.40 -12.57
CA VAL A 63 16.20 -18.60 -12.52
C VAL A 63 15.45 -18.85 -13.84
N GLN A 64 15.44 -17.90 -14.80
CA GLN A 64 14.73 -18.12 -16.07
C GLN A 64 15.52 -17.61 -17.28
N LYS A 65 16.73 -18.13 -17.49
CA LYS A 65 17.29 -18.21 -18.87
C LYS A 65 16.76 -19.42 -19.65
N HIS A 66 15.81 -20.17 -19.09
CA HIS A 66 14.98 -21.03 -19.91
C HIS A 66 14.01 -20.13 -20.68
N HIS A 67 14.29 -19.96 -21.97
CA HIS A 67 13.48 -19.30 -23.01
C HIS A 67 12.11 -19.98 -23.22
N GLY A 68 11.39 -20.27 -22.16
CA GLY A 68 10.10 -20.95 -22.18
C GLY A 68 9.19 -20.43 -21.08
N THR A 69 9.22 -19.11 -20.81
CA THR A 69 8.00 -18.51 -20.28
C THR A 69 6.94 -18.72 -21.37
N ASN A 70 5.78 -19.21 -20.97
CA ASN A 70 4.70 -19.64 -21.86
C ASN A 70 3.97 -18.42 -22.45
N ASP A 71 4.73 -17.37 -22.78
CA ASP A 71 4.27 -16.02 -23.09
C ASP A 71 4.10 -15.82 -24.60
N CYS A 72 4.02 -16.91 -25.37
CA CYS A 72 3.67 -16.88 -26.79
C CYS A 72 2.18 -16.56 -27.00
N GLU A 73 1.52 -15.89 -26.05
CA GLU A 73 0.18 -15.35 -26.24
C GLU A 73 0.27 -14.29 -27.34
N VAL A 74 -0.20 -14.68 -28.53
CA VAL A 74 -0.37 -13.76 -29.64
C VAL A 74 -1.57 -12.90 -29.28
N HIS A 75 -1.30 -11.73 -28.72
CA HIS A 75 -2.32 -10.70 -28.59
C HIS A 75 -2.57 -10.13 -29.98
N GLU A 76 -3.71 -10.47 -30.56
CA GLU A 76 -4.26 -9.71 -31.69
C GLU A 76 -4.49 -8.26 -31.24
N GLU A 77 -4.63 -7.32 -32.18
CA GLU A 77 -4.97 -5.92 -31.89
C GLU A 77 -6.42 -5.83 -31.37
N ASN A 78 -6.64 -6.37 -30.18
CA ASN A 78 -7.93 -6.40 -29.52
C ASN A 78 -8.27 -5.00 -29.04
N PRO A 79 -9.58 -4.65 -29.00
CA PRO A 79 -10.01 -3.38 -28.43
C PRO A 79 -9.50 -3.23 -26.99
N HIS A 80 -9.09 -2.03 -26.62
CA HIS A 80 -8.44 -1.78 -25.34
C HIS A 80 -9.42 -2.11 -24.20
N LEU A 81 -8.94 -2.81 -23.16
CA LEU A 81 -9.73 -3.14 -21.97
C LEU A 81 -10.48 -1.93 -21.38
N GLN A 82 -9.90 -0.74 -21.50
CA GLN A 82 -10.47 0.53 -21.05
C GLN A 82 -11.84 0.84 -21.67
N ASP A 83 -12.12 0.37 -22.90
CA ASP A 83 -13.38 0.61 -23.60
C ASP A 83 -14.55 -0.20 -22.99
N PHE A 84 -14.25 -1.30 -22.29
CA PHE A 84 -15.23 -2.17 -21.64
C PHE A 84 -15.39 -1.89 -20.15
N MET A 85 -14.48 -1.10 -19.57
CA MET A 85 -14.50 -0.75 -18.16
C MET A 85 -15.52 0.35 -17.90
N ILE A 86 -16.72 -0.06 -17.47
CA ILE A 86 -17.79 0.86 -17.08
C ILE A 86 -17.71 1.13 -15.57
N PRO A 87 -17.48 2.38 -15.12
CA PRO A 87 -17.49 2.72 -13.69
C PRO A 87 -18.83 2.37 -13.06
N HIS A 88 -18.81 1.64 -11.94
CA HIS A 88 -20.00 1.26 -11.19
C HIS A 88 -20.28 2.25 -10.05
N HIS A 89 -19.29 2.45 -9.18
CA HIS A 89 -19.39 3.36 -8.03
C HIS A 89 -18.01 3.81 -7.54
N SER A 90 -17.97 4.97 -6.88
CA SER A 90 -16.80 5.43 -6.14
C SER A 90 -16.98 5.09 -4.66
N VAL A 91 -15.93 4.55 -4.05
CA VAL A 91 -15.88 4.26 -2.63
C VAL A 91 -14.90 5.23 -2.00
N HIS A 92 -15.41 6.04 -1.07
CA HIS A 92 -14.62 6.92 -0.23
C HIS A 92 -14.52 6.32 1.17
N VAL A 93 -13.30 5.96 1.57
CA VAL A 93 -13.04 5.38 2.89
C VAL A 93 -12.76 6.52 3.85
N ARG A 94 -13.78 6.94 4.60
CA ARG A 94 -13.59 7.93 5.68
C ARG A 94 -12.61 7.38 6.70
N ARG A 95 -11.54 8.12 7.00
CA ARG A 95 -10.64 7.78 8.11
C ARG A 95 -11.34 8.18 9.40
N LEU A 96 -11.26 7.30 10.41
CA LEU A 96 -11.90 7.51 11.70
C LEU A 96 -11.33 8.74 12.45
N ASP A 97 -10.19 9.26 12.01
CA ASP A 97 -9.51 10.41 12.60
C ASP A 97 -10.04 11.75 12.06
N ASP A 98 -10.87 11.74 11.01
CA ASP A 98 -11.43 12.96 10.39
C ASP A 98 -12.73 13.45 11.11
N GLU A 99 -13.14 12.80 12.20
CA GLU A 99 -14.41 13.07 12.90
C GLU A 99 -14.34 14.18 13.97
N GLU A 100 -13.25 14.95 14.10
CA GLU A 100 -13.09 15.88 15.25
C GLU A 100 -13.43 17.37 15.02
N GLU A 101 -13.77 17.86 13.81
CA GLU A 101 -13.99 19.33 13.63
C GLU A 101 -15.36 19.77 13.07
N ASP A 102 -16.23 18.90 12.54
CA ASP A 102 -17.53 19.36 12.00
C ASP A 102 -18.73 18.60 12.60
N ALA A 103 -19.20 19.06 13.76
CA ALA A 103 -20.54 18.75 14.26
C ALA A 103 -21.61 19.43 13.39
N VAL A 104 -21.82 18.93 12.17
CA VAL A 104 -22.98 19.24 11.33
C VAL A 104 -24.01 18.14 11.52
N THR A 105 -25.10 18.52 12.18
CA THR A 105 -26.30 17.72 12.41
C THR A 105 -26.85 17.12 11.11
N VAL A 106 -26.54 15.86 10.84
CA VAL A 106 -27.27 15.06 9.85
C VAL A 106 -28.45 14.39 10.57
N THR A 107 -29.63 15.00 10.42
CA THR A 107 -30.91 14.37 10.72
C THR A 107 -31.13 13.20 9.76
N ILE A 108 -30.85 11.98 10.22
CA ILE A 108 -31.22 10.75 9.53
C ILE A 108 -32.71 10.54 9.80
N ALA A 109 -33.53 10.70 8.75
CA ALA A 109 -34.92 10.29 8.76
C ALA A 109 -34.98 8.76 8.87
N GLU A 110 -35.57 8.33 9.97
CA GLU A 110 -35.88 6.96 10.33
C GLU A 110 -36.97 6.42 9.38
N THR A 111 -36.58 5.63 8.39
CA THR A 111 -37.53 4.79 7.64
C THR A 111 -37.30 3.34 7.98
N ALA A 112 -38.05 2.89 8.98
CA ALA A 112 -38.28 1.50 9.30
C ALA A 112 -39.03 0.80 8.14
N ALA A 113 -38.44 -0.26 7.60
CA ALA A 113 -39.15 -1.30 6.86
C ALA A 113 -38.45 -2.64 7.11
N GLU A 114 -38.99 -3.36 8.08
CA GLU A 114 -38.63 -4.74 8.40
C GLU A 114 -39.07 -5.68 7.27
N GLN A 115 -38.21 -6.62 6.90
CA GLN A 115 -38.64 -7.95 6.45
C GLN A 115 -37.80 -9.03 7.11
N PRO A 116 -38.42 -9.94 7.89
CA PRO A 116 -37.79 -11.17 8.34
C PRO A 116 -38.28 -12.33 7.47
N VAL A 117 -37.42 -13.04 6.75
CA VAL A 117 -37.69 -14.44 6.40
C VAL A 117 -36.43 -15.20 5.95
N ASN A 118 -36.21 -16.32 6.63
CA ASN A 118 -35.56 -17.55 6.15
C ASN A 118 -34.03 -17.66 6.23
N ALA A 119 -33.52 -17.51 7.46
CA ALA A 119 -32.30 -18.21 7.88
C ALA A 119 -32.58 -19.73 8.03
N ALA A 120 -32.70 -20.44 6.92
CA ALA A 120 -32.49 -21.88 6.90
C ALA A 120 -30.99 -22.13 7.00
N ALA A 121 -30.47 -22.07 8.23
CA ALA A 121 -29.13 -22.51 8.58
C ALA A 121 -29.03 -24.03 8.32
N ALA A 122 -28.78 -24.40 7.07
CA ALA A 122 -28.22 -25.70 6.76
C ALA A 122 -26.84 -25.74 7.42
N ALA A 123 -26.80 -26.33 8.62
CA ALA A 123 -25.60 -26.64 9.37
C ALA A 123 -24.71 -27.54 8.51
N THR A 124 -23.93 -26.91 7.63
CA THR A 124 -22.84 -27.57 6.94
C THR A 124 -21.75 -27.70 7.97
N THR A 125 -21.78 -28.80 8.72
CA THR A 125 -20.69 -29.23 9.57
C THR A 125 -19.45 -29.30 8.69
N ARG A 126 -18.63 -28.25 8.68
CA ARG A 126 -17.39 -28.17 7.92
C ARG A 126 -16.54 -29.33 8.41
N ARG A 127 -16.51 -30.42 7.63
CA ARG A 127 -15.63 -31.56 7.91
C ARG A 127 -14.21 -31.00 7.85
N SER A 128 -13.54 -31.05 9.00
CA SER A 128 -12.11 -30.79 9.09
C SER A 128 -11.38 -31.58 8.00
N CYS A 129 -10.60 -30.87 7.17
CA CYS A 129 -9.77 -31.45 6.11
C CYS A 129 -8.62 -32.33 6.63
N LEU A 130 -8.47 -32.45 7.96
CA LEU A 130 -7.38 -33.16 8.62
C LEU A 130 -7.85 -34.39 9.42
N ARG A 131 -9.07 -34.90 9.21
CA ARG A 131 -9.47 -36.16 9.85
C ARG A 131 -8.91 -37.36 9.07
N PRO A 132 -8.01 -38.17 9.66
CA PRO A 132 -7.65 -39.46 9.06
C PRO A 132 -8.89 -40.35 9.04
N GLU A 133 -9.30 -40.78 7.85
CA GLU A 133 -10.43 -41.69 7.69
C GLU A 133 -10.15 -43.00 8.44
N THR A 134 -10.95 -43.28 9.47
CA THR A 134 -10.96 -44.58 10.15
C THR A 134 -11.41 -45.64 9.15
N LYS A 135 -10.57 -46.67 8.95
CA LYS A 135 -10.77 -47.79 8.04
C LYS A 135 -11.92 -48.71 8.48
N THR A 136 -13.17 -48.26 8.41
CA THR A 136 -14.35 -49.10 8.69
C THR A 136 -15.06 -49.51 7.38
N SER A 137 -15.06 -50.83 7.15
CA SER A 137 -15.80 -51.66 6.17
C SER A 137 -16.18 -51.05 4.82
N TYR A 138 -15.31 -51.30 3.84
CA TYR A 138 -15.34 -50.77 2.47
C TYR A 138 -16.28 -51.52 1.48
N TYR A 139 -17.13 -52.45 1.92
CA TYR A 139 -17.77 -53.41 0.99
C TYR A 139 -19.21 -53.12 0.56
N ASN A 140 -19.91 -52.12 1.10
CA ASN A 140 -21.31 -51.86 0.74
C ASN A 140 -21.65 -50.37 0.54
N ARG A 141 -20.73 -49.58 -0.02
CA ARG A 141 -21.08 -48.21 -0.46
C ARG A 141 -21.53 -48.25 -1.93
N PRO A 142 -22.81 -47.94 -2.25
CA PRO A 142 -23.25 -47.86 -3.64
C PRO A 142 -22.35 -46.87 -4.38
N LYS A 143 -21.85 -47.27 -5.56
CA LYS A 143 -21.06 -46.41 -6.46
C LYS A 143 -21.96 -45.30 -6.98
N THR A 144 -22.20 -44.26 -6.20
CA THR A 144 -22.71 -42.99 -6.70
C THR A 144 -21.69 -42.48 -7.70
N GLU A 145 -22.10 -42.20 -8.94
CA GLU A 145 -21.20 -41.66 -9.96
C GLU A 145 -20.42 -40.49 -9.38
N LYS A 146 -19.10 -40.58 -9.44
CA LYS A 146 -18.23 -39.51 -8.93
C LYS A 146 -18.49 -38.29 -9.80
N SER A 147 -19.24 -37.32 -9.28
CA SER A 147 -19.38 -36.00 -9.92
C SER A 147 -17.97 -35.50 -10.22
N LYS A 148 -17.65 -35.31 -11.51
CA LYS A 148 -16.35 -34.80 -11.92
C LYS A 148 -16.17 -33.44 -11.25
N ARG A 149 -15.12 -33.29 -10.45
CA ARG A 149 -14.80 -31.99 -9.84
C ARG A 149 -14.45 -31.04 -10.97
N ARG A 150 -15.22 -29.96 -11.10
CA ARG A 150 -14.98 -28.90 -12.08
C ARG A 150 -14.53 -27.65 -11.33
N ILE A 151 -13.53 -26.99 -11.88
CA ILE A 151 -13.09 -25.67 -11.45
C ILE A 151 -13.72 -24.68 -12.41
N HIS A 152 -14.31 -23.61 -11.87
CA HIS A 152 -14.80 -22.48 -12.65
C HIS A 152 -14.21 -21.23 -12.02
N PHE A 153 -13.84 -20.28 -12.86
CA PHE A 153 -13.44 -18.95 -12.41
C PHE A 153 -14.69 -18.06 -12.39
N GLY A 154 -14.73 -17.12 -11.43
CA GLY A 154 -15.82 -16.16 -11.30
C GLY A 154 -15.59 -14.93 -12.16
N ASP A 155 -16.10 -13.79 -11.71
CA ASP A 155 -15.91 -12.49 -12.36
C ASP A 155 -14.67 -11.76 -11.80
N VAL A 156 -14.09 -10.88 -12.62
CA VAL A 156 -12.99 -9.98 -12.27
C VAL A 156 -13.55 -8.63 -11.84
N PHE A 157 -13.11 -8.17 -10.67
CA PHE A 157 -13.43 -6.84 -10.14
C PHE A 157 -12.20 -5.95 -10.29
N VAL A 158 -12.31 -4.90 -11.08
CA VAL A 158 -11.23 -3.93 -11.30
C VAL A 158 -11.49 -2.69 -10.45
N ARG A 159 -10.43 -2.17 -9.83
CA ARG A 159 -10.44 -0.95 -9.02
C ARG A 159 -9.32 -0.03 -9.47
N ASP A 160 -9.65 1.24 -9.65
CA ASP A 160 -8.68 2.30 -9.94
C ASP A 160 -8.51 3.18 -8.71
N TYR A 161 -7.26 3.34 -8.30
CA TYR A 161 -6.87 4.07 -7.09
C TYR A 161 -6.06 5.29 -7.50
N GLU A 162 -6.32 6.41 -6.84
CA GLU A 162 -5.51 7.61 -7.05
C GLU A 162 -4.08 7.40 -6.51
N MET A 163 -3.12 8.06 -7.14
CA MET A 163 -1.72 8.04 -6.73
C MET A 163 -1.41 9.28 -5.88
N ILE A 164 -1.09 9.04 -4.61
CA ILE A 164 -0.80 10.09 -3.63
C ILE A 164 0.65 10.00 -3.12
N LEU A 165 1.07 11.00 -2.35
CA LEU A 165 2.35 10.98 -1.63
C LEU A 165 2.39 9.84 -0.61
N GLY A 166 3.46 9.03 -0.69
CA GLY A 166 3.69 7.90 0.23
C GLY A 166 4.79 8.15 1.25
N ASP A 167 5.18 7.09 1.96
CA ASP A 167 6.24 7.09 2.98
C ASP A 167 7.31 6.01 2.73
N ASN A 168 7.25 5.32 1.57
CA ASN A 168 8.11 4.17 1.27
C ASN A 168 9.61 4.55 1.23
N PRO A 169 10.44 4.06 2.18
CA PRO A 169 11.85 4.42 2.25
C PRO A 169 12.73 3.65 1.24
N CYS A 170 12.18 2.68 0.52
CA CYS A 170 12.89 1.89 -0.48
C CYS A 170 13.05 2.60 -1.83
N VAL A 171 12.44 3.78 -2.01
CA VAL A 171 12.62 4.59 -3.22
C VAL A 171 14.08 5.00 -3.36
N THR A 172 14.72 4.82 -4.52
CA THR A 172 16.13 5.22 -4.71
C THR A 172 16.30 6.74 -4.63
N TYR A 173 15.50 7.47 -5.41
CA TYR A 173 15.54 8.93 -5.53
C TYR A 173 14.13 9.49 -5.73
N GLY A 174 13.89 10.72 -5.24
CA GLY A 174 12.63 11.43 -5.46
C GLY A 174 11.53 11.17 -4.42
N PRO A 175 10.34 11.78 -4.59
CA PRO A 175 9.23 11.58 -3.67
C PRO A 175 8.67 10.16 -3.83
N PRO A 176 8.38 9.45 -2.73
CA PRO A 176 7.68 8.17 -2.79
C PRO A 176 6.22 8.38 -3.24
N VAL A 177 5.68 7.40 -3.96
CA VAL A 177 4.26 7.36 -4.36
C VAL A 177 3.60 6.16 -3.70
N THR A 178 2.32 6.29 -3.37
CA THR A 178 1.46 5.21 -2.87
C THR A 178 0.08 5.32 -3.52
N LEU A 179 -0.71 4.26 -3.38
CA LEU A 179 -2.13 4.29 -3.74
C LEU A 179 -2.92 4.85 -2.57
N ASP A 180 -3.96 5.62 -2.86
CA ASP A 180 -4.92 6.07 -1.85
C ASP A 180 -5.86 4.92 -1.42
N TRP A 181 -6.64 5.16 -0.37
CA TRP A 181 -7.69 4.25 0.09
C TRP A 181 -8.98 4.38 -0.71
N ASP A 182 -9.18 5.55 -1.32
CA ASP A 182 -10.32 5.84 -2.17
C ASP A 182 -10.12 5.21 -3.56
N TYR A 183 -11.19 4.66 -4.10
CA TYR A 183 -11.15 4.00 -5.40
C TYR A 183 -12.45 4.11 -6.19
N VAL A 184 -12.30 4.00 -7.50
CA VAL A 184 -13.40 3.78 -8.44
C VAL A 184 -13.44 2.30 -8.77
N GLU A 185 -14.58 1.65 -8.50
CA GLU A 185 -14.81 0.25 -8.85
C GLU A 185 -15.62 0.14 -10.13
N PHE A 186 -15.19 -0.74 -11.03
CA PHE A 186 -15.85 -0.99 -12.32
C PHE A 186 -16.81 -2.16 -12.23
N ASN A 187 -17.71 -2.26 -13.21
CA ASN A 187 -18.60 -3.41 -13.32
C ASN A 187 -17.81 -4.73 -13.40
N PRO A 188 -18.31 -5.82 -12.79
CA PRO A 188 -17.67 -7.13 -12.88
C PRO A 188 -17.57 -7.59 -14.33
N LEU A 189 -16.40 -8.09 -14.72
CA LEU A 189 -16.14 -8.63 -16.06
C LEU A 189 -15.93 -10.14 -15.99
N PRO A 190 -16.53 -10.95 -16.88
CA PRO A 190 -16.18 -12.36 -17.00
C PRO A 190 -14.68 -12.53 -17.24
N VAL A 191 -14.05 -13.51 -16.59
CA VAL A 191 -12.59 -13.75 -16.70
C VAL A 191 -12.17 -13.93 -18.17
N ASP A 192 -12.95 -14.66 -18.96
CA ASP A 192 -12.64 -14.90 -20.37
C ASP A 192 -12.62 -13.59 -21.18
N GLU A 193 -13.53 -12.65 -20.89
CA GLU A 193 -13.56 -11.34 -21.54
C GLU A 193 -12.39 -10.45 -21.08
N TYR A 194 -12.03 -10.50 -19.79
CA TYR A 194 -10.89 -9.76 -19.27
C TYR A 194 -9.57 -10.26 -19.89
N GLU A 195 -9.34 -11.58 -19.92
CA GLU A 195 -8.12 -12.19 -20.47
C GLU A 195 -7.99 -11.94 -21.98
N PHE A 196 -9.11 -11.90 -22.70
CA PHE A 196 -9.11 -11.59 -24.12
C PHE A 196 -8.69 -10.14 -24.43
N HIS A 197 -9.10 -9.17 -23.61
CA HIS A 197 -8.86 -7.74 -23.85
C HIS A 197 -7.67 -7.14 -23.08
N HIS A 198 -7.05 -7.89 -22.17
CA HIS A 198 -5.96 -7.34 -21.37
C HIS A 198 -4.73 -7.02 -22.24
N PRO A 199 -3.99 -5.94 -21.96
CA PRO A 199 -2.73 -5.67 -22.65
C PRO A 199 -1.68 -6.74 -22.29
N PRO A 200 -0.63 -6.89 -23.11
CA PRO A 200 0.49 -7.79 -22.79
C PRO A 200 1.09 -7.50 -21.41
N ARG A 201 1.56 -8.55 -20.74
CA ARG A 201 2.16 -8.42 -19.40
C ARG A 201 3.38 -7.50 -19.46
N ARG A 202 3.40 -6.50 -18.58
CA ARG A 202 4.53 -5.58 -18.44
C ARG A 202 5.79 -6.31 -17.97
N THR A 203 6.91 -5.99 -18.58
CA THR A 203 8.23 -6.43 -18.11
C THR A 203 8.58 -5.80 -16.76
N ILE A 204 9.51 -6.42 -16.01
CA ILE A 204 10.00 -5.86 -14.74
C ILE A 204 10.49 -4.41 -14.89
N ARG A 205 11.08 -4.09 -16.05
CA ARG A 205 11.54 -2.73 -16.36
C ARG A 205 10.39 -1.74 -16.52
N GLU A 206 9.30 -2.15 -17.16
CA GLU A 206 8.09 -1.33 -17.37
C GLU A 206 7.25 -1.18 -16.11
N MET A 207 7.34 -2.13 -15.17
CA MET A 207 6.74 -1.99 -13.85
C MET A 207 7.45 -0.93 -12.98
N GLY A 208 8.71 -0.62 -13.28
CA GLY A 208 9.49 0.40 -12.57
C GLY A 208 9.14 1.82 -13.02
N MET A 209 8.67 2.66 -12.09
CA MET A 209 8.42 4.07 -12.38
C MET A 209 9.67 4.94 -12.19
N ASN A 210 10.03 5.69 -13.23
CA ASN A 210 11.13 6.65 -13.16
C ASN A 210 10.79 7.86 -12.27
N TYR A 211 11.80 8.67 -11.95
CA TYR A 211 11.62 9.87 -11.10
C TYR A 211 10.66 10.89 -11.71
N TYR A 212 10.83 11.20 -12.98
CA TYR A 212 10.07 12.25 -13.67
C TYR A 212 8.57 11.91 -13.74
N ARG A 213 8.25 10.66 -14.03
CA ARG A 213 6.87 10.16 -14.08
C ARG A 213 6.21 10.23 -12.71
N ARG A 214 6.91 9.87 -11.64
CA ARG A 214 6.39 10.02 -10.27
C ARG A 214 6.15 11.48 -9.91
N LYS A 215 7.08 12.38 -10.24
CA LYS A 215 6.90 13.82 -10.01
C LYS A 215 5.67 14.34 -10.78
N GLU A 216 5.57 14.01 -12.06
CA GLU A 216 4.45 14.39 -12.93
C GLU A 216 3.11 13.91 -12.35
N LEU A 217 3.01 12.64 -11.97
CA LEU A 217 1.78 12.07 -11.40
C LEU A 217 1.35 12.81 -10.12
N LEU A 218 2.30 13.07 -9.22
CA LEU A 218 2.00 13.79 -7.97
C LEU A 218 1.64 15.27 -8.22
N THR A 219 2.28 15.91 -9.19
CA THR A 219 1.94 17.28 -9.58
C THR A 219 0.55 17.36 -10.22
N LEU A 220 0.18 16.37 -11.04
CA LEU A 220 -1.17 16.25 -11.61
C LEU A 220 -2.23 15.98 -10.54
N ALA A 221 -1.88 15.23 -9.48
CA ALA A 221 -2.70 15.04 -8.28
C ALA A 221 -2.81 16.30 -7.40
N GLY A 222 -2.12 17.39 -7.75
CA GLY A 222 -2.24 18.68 -7.05
C GLY A 222 -1.25 18.90 -5.91
N HIS A 223 -0.24 18.02 -5.73
CA HIS A 223 0.78 18.21 -4.70
C HIS A 223 1.74 19.35 -5.04
N SER A 224 2.00 20.22 -4.05
CA SER A 224 2.94 21.33 -4.18
C SER A 224 4.40 20.86 -4.21
N GLU A 225 5.30 21.61 -4.86
CA GLU A 225 6.73 21.24 -4.88
C GLU A 225 7.35 21.21 -3.46
N GLU A 226 6.81 22.01 -2.55
CA GLU A 226 7.20 22.04 -1.14
C GLU A 226 6.85 20.71 -0.43
N GLU A 227 5.64 20.19 -0.62
CA GLU A 227 5.23 18.87 -0.13
C GLU A 227 6.14 17.77 -0.67
N LEU A 228 6.44 17.81 -1.98
CA LEU A 228 7.37 16.86 -2.59
C LEU A 228 8.76 16.93 -1.96
N LYS A 229 9.24 18.13 -1.61
CA LYS A 229 10.54 18.35 -0.95
C LYS A 229 10.51 17.84 0.49
N MET A 230 9.41 18.03 1.21
CA MET A 230 9.22 17.51 2.57
C MET A 230 9.20 15.98 2.59
N ALA A 231 8.41 15.34 1.73
CA ALA A 231 8.35 13.88 1.62
C ALA A 231 9.72 13.26 1.31
N LYS A 232 10.51 13.91 0.42
CA LYS A 232 11.91 13.51 0.16
C LYS A 232 12.77 13.57 1.42
N LYS A 233 12.66 14.63 2.22
CA LYS A 233 13.41 14.80 3.47
C LYS A 233 13.04 13.72 4.49
N GLU A 234 11.76 13.40 4.61
CA GLU A 234 11.27 12.35 5.51
C GLU A 234 11.79 10.96 5.13
N VAL A 235 11.76 10.63 3.84
CA VAL A 235 12.38 9.40 3.33
C VAL A 235 13.88 9.36 3.63
N LYS A 236 14.61 10.46 3.42
CA LYS A 236 16.05 10.55 3.74
C LYS A 236 16.29 10.31 5.22
N LYS A 237 15.47 10.90 6.10
CA LYS A 237 15.49 10.68 7.54
C LYS A 237 15.22 9.22 7.90
N CYS A 238 14.18 8.60 7.32
CA CYS A 238 13.84 7.20 7.54
C CYS A 238 14.98 6.25 7.11
N LYS A 239 15.58 6.49 5.92
CA LYS A 239 16.75 5.74 5.46
C LYS A 239 17.95 5.89 6.38
N SER A 240 18.24 7.11 6.84
CA SER A 240 19.34 7.37 7.78
C SER A 240 19.11 6.62 9.11
N ASN A 241 17.90 6.69 9.65
CA ASN A 241 17.53 5.96 10.86
C ASN A 241 17.71 4.45 10.67
N ARG A 242 17.21 3.88 9.56
CA ARG A 242 17.37 2.45 9.25
C ARG A 242 18.84 2.06 9.10
N TYR A 243 19.64 2.90 8.46
CA TYR A 243 21.08 2.70 8.35
C TYR A 243 21.73 2.66 9.73
N MET A 244 21.44 3.63 10.60
CA MET A 244 21.96 3.68 11.97
C MET A 244 21.52 2.49 12.80
N THR A 245 20.23 2.10 12.75
CA THR A 245 19.74 0.90 13.44
C THR A 245 20.44 -0.36 12.94
N ARG A 246 20.66 -0.50 11.63
CA ARG A 246 21.38 -1.65 11.07
C ARG A 246 22.82 -1.70 11.55
N GLN A 247 23.51 -0.56 11.59
CA GLN A 247 24.88 -0.49 12.11
C GLN A 247 24.91 -0.86 13.59
N LEU A 248 24.07 -0.23 14.41
CA LEU A 248 23.97 -0.51 15.85
C LEU A 248 23.59 -1.95 16.16
N ALA A 249 22.64 -2.54 15.44
CA ALA A 249 22.27 -3.95 15.59
C ALA A 249 23.42 -4.90 15.25
N SER A 250 24.31 -4.51 14.34
CA SER A 250 25.52 -5.28 14.02
C SER A 250 26.61 -5.14 15.10
N TYR A 251 26.56 -4.11 15.94
CA TYR A 251 27.53 -3.95 17.03
C TYR A 251 27.28 -4.97 18.14
N PRO A 252 28.35 -5.55 18.74
CA PRO A 252 28.24 -6.47 19.88
C PRO A 252 27.49 -5.88 21.08
N VAL A 253 27.43 -4.55 21.16
CA VAL A 253 26.78 -3.80 22.25
C VAL A 253 25.30 -4.14 22.38
N VAL A 254 24.57 -4.35 21.29
CA VAL A 254 23.14 -4.74 21.36
C VAL A 254 22.99 -6.17 21.89
N LYS A 255 23.90 -7.08 21.53
CA LYS A 255 23.95 -8.43 22.13
C LYS A 255 24.27 -8.35 23.62
N MET A 256 25.16 -7.45 24.01
CA MET A 256 25.54 -7.21 25.41
C MET A 256 24.37 -6.62 26.23
N GLN A 257 23.57 -5.75 25.64
CA GLN A 257 22.38 -5.22 26.31
C GLN A 257 21.35 -6.31 26.58
N ALA A 258 21.12 -7.22 25.63
CA ALA A 258 20.23 -8.36 25.81
C ALA A 258 20.73 -9.35 26.89
N THR A 259 22.04 -9.56 27.00
CA THR A 259 22.63 -10.40 28.06
C THR A 259 22.54 -9.73 29.43
N ILE A 260 22.82 -8.42 29.52
CA ILE A 260 22.66 -7.63 30.75
C ILE A 260 21.20 -7.64 31.21
N GLU A 261 20.25 -7.40 30.30
CA GLU A 261 18.83 -7.40 30.64
C GLU A 261 18.38 -8.79 31.13
N SER A 262 18.86 -9.86 30.49
CA SER A 262 18.61 -11.24 30.93
C SER A 262 19.19 -11.51 32.32
N ALA A 263 20.38 -10.99 32.61
CA ALA A 263 21.02 -11.09 33.92
C ALA A 263 20.22 -10.32 34.98
N LEU A 264 19.82 -9.08 34.70
CA LEU A 264 18.98 -8.27 35.60
C LEU A 264 17.63 -8.94 35.86
N ARG A 265 16.99 -9.53 34.85
CA ARG A 265 15.75 -10.31 35.03
C ARG A 265 15.96 -11.51 35.95
N LYS A 266 17.10 -12.20 35.88
CA LYS A 266 17.44 -13.30 36.81
C LYS A 266 17.72 -12.80 38.22
N CYS A 267 18.52 -11.74 38.38
CA CYS A 267 18.78 -11.13 39.69
C CYS A 267 17.48 -10.65 40.33
N ARG A 268 16.56 -10.04 39.58
CA ARG A 268 15.24 -9.61 40.07
C ARG A 268 14.35 -10.78 40.51
N ARG A 269 14.51 -11.98 39.93
CA ARG A 269 13.82 -13.20 40.40
C ARG A 269 14.39 -13.71 41.72
N LEU A 270 15.69 -13.53 41.94
CA LEU A 270 16.37 -13.92 43.19
C LEU A 270 16.14 -12.91 44.31
N LEU A 271 15.97 -11.63 43.97
CA LEU A 271 15.70 -10.53 44.90
C LEU A 271 14.22 -10.34 45.24
N LYS A 272 13.30 -10.96 44.49
CA LYS A 272 11.93 -11.14 44.99
C LYS A 272 12.01 -12.24 46.05
N ASP A 273 12.31 -11.83 47.27
CA ASP A 273 12.15 -12.69 48.43
C ASP A 273 10.74 -13.30 48.34
N ASP A 274 10.69 -14.63 48.38
CA ASP A 274 9.45 -15.39 48.60
C ASP A 274 8.97 -15.07 50.02
N HIS A 275 8.48 -13.84 50.25
CA HIS A 275 7.97 -13.38 51.54
C HIS A 275 6.86 -14.31 52.05
N TRP A 276 6.16 -14.99 51.12
CA TRP A 276 5.13 -15.99 51.43
C TRP A 276 5.68 -17.32 51.99
N LYS A 277 6.99 -17.62 51.85
CA LYS A 277 7.61 -18.83 52.44
C LYS A 277 8.06 -18.62 53.88
N THR A 278 8.28 -17.38 54.30
CA THR A 278 8.75 -17.06 55.66
C THR A 278 7.63 -17.16 56.70
N GLU A 279 6.35 -17.15 56.30
CA GLU A 279 5.20 -17.27 57.22
C GLU A 279 4.87 -18.72 57.64
N ARG A 280 5.42 -19.76 56.98
CA ARG A 280 5.10 -21.17 57.34
C ARG A 280 5.74 -21.67 58.63
N HIS A 281 6.67 -20.92 59.24
CA HIS A 281 7.31 -21.32 60.49
C HIS A 281 6.66 -20.74 61.76
N LEU A 282 5.61 -19.94 61.64
CA LEU A 282 4.93 -19.31 62.80
C LEU A 282 3.66 -20.04 63.29
N PHE A 283 3.28 -21.18 62.70
CA PHE A 283 2.06 -21.92 63.05
C PHE A 283 2.26 -23.42 63.35
N VAL A 284 3.35 -23.78 64.03
CA VAL A 284 3.48 -25.12 64.65
C VAL A 284 3.73 -24.93 66.14
N GLN A 285 2.64 -24.97 66.92
CA GLN A 285 2.66 -25.07 68.38
C GLN A 285 1.60 -26.05 68.83
#